data_AF-L0KR63-F1
#
_entry.id   AF-L0KR63-F1
#
_cell.length_a   1.000
_cell.length_b   1.000
_cell.length_c   1.000
_cell.angle_alpha   90.00
_cell.angle_beta   90.00
_cell.angle_gamma   90.00
#
_symmetry.space_group_name_H-M   'P 1'
#
loop_
_entity.id
_entity.type
_entity.pdbx_description
1 polymer ?
#
loop_
_entity_poly.entity_id
_entity_poly.type
_entity_poly.pdbx_seq_one_letter_code
_entity_poly.pdbx_strand_id
1 'polypeptide(L)' 'MIPQPESPPVAIEPTGELAGLKLVRMAIEQVCPPGVLPSEKWVTGYYGPEPIYEGEALAKAIIETVERLTK' A
#
# COMPACT_ATOMS: atom_id res chain seq x y z
N MET A 1 -21.09 34.49 15.29
CA MET A 1 -20.27 33.57 14.48
C MET A 1 -20.39 32.21 15.11
N ILE A 2 -21.18 31.31 14.53
CA ILE A 2 -21.35 29.95 15.05
C ILE A 2 -20.20 29.11 14.49
N PRO A 3 -19.39 28.43 15.33
CA PRO A 3 -18.33 27.57 14.83
C PRO A 3 -18.97 26.48 13.95
N GLN A 4 -18.45 26.33 12.73
CA GLN A 4 -18.86 25.24 11.85
C GLN A 4 -18.50 23.92 12.56
N PRO A 5 -19.38 22.92 12.54
CA PRO A 5 -19.02 21.60 13.07
C PRO A 5 -17.80 21.10 12.30
N GLU A 6 -16.75 20.72 13.02
CA GLU A 6 -15.59 20.07 12.39
C GLU A 6 -16.09 18.82 11.68
N SER A 7 -15.83 18.75 10.37
CA SER A 7 -16.21 17.61 9.55
C SER A 7 -15.71 16.32 10.21
N PRO A 8 -16.51 15.24 10.25
CA PRO A 8 -16.03 13.95 10.72
C PRO A 8 -14.74 13.60 9.97
N PRO A 9 -13.74 12.96 10.63
CA PRO A 9 -12.59 12.44 9.91
C PRO A 9 -13.12 11.58 8.78
N VAL A 10 -12.75 11.92 7.54
CA VAL A 10 -13.17 11.18 6.34
C VAL A 10 -12.76 9.74 6.58
N ALA A 11 -13.75 8.88 6.88
CA ALA A 11 -13.56 7.46 6.82
C ALA A 11 -13.31 7.18 5.34
N ILE A 12 -12.05 6.94 4.98
CA ILE A 12 -11.68 6.49 3.65
C ILE A 12 -12.30 5.10 3.52
N GLU A 13 -13.51 5.03 2.95
CA GLU A 13 -14.06 3.75 2.51
C GLU A 13 -13.03 3.12 1.56
N PRO A 14 -12.74 1.82 1.66
CA PRO A 14 -11.72 1.19 0.85
C PRO A 14 -12.14 1.33 -0.61
N THR A 15 -11.51 2.31 -1.28
CA THR A 15 -11.78 2.57 -2.68
C THR A 15 -11.32 1.36 -3.49
N GLY A 16 -11.87 1.16 -4.69
CA GLY A 16 -11.52 0.01 -5.53
C GLY A 16 -10.01 -0.11 -5.77
N GLU A 17 -9.29 1.01 -5.74
CA GLU A 17 -7.83 1.08 -5.82
C GLU A 17 -7.16 0.35 -4.65
N LEU A 18 -7.49 0.66 -3.39
CA LEU A 18 -6.88 -0.01 -2.23
C LEU A 18 -7.22 -1.50 -2.20
N ALA A 19 -8.45 -1.87 -2.58
CA ALA A 19 -8.84 -3.27 -2.67
C ALA A 19 -8.00 -4.03 -3.72
N GLY A 20 -7.76 -3.42 -4.88
CA GLY A 20 -6.90 -3.97 -5.93
C GLY A 20 -5.45 -4.13 -5.47
N LEU A 21 -4.89 -3.12 -4.80
CA LEU A 21 -3.52 -3.17 -4.28
C LEU A 21 -3.35 -4.26 -3.21
N LYS A 22 -4.34 -4.45 -2.33
CA LYS A 22 -4.35 -5.54 -1.33
C LYS A 22 -4.33 -6.92 -1.97
N LEU A 23 -5.03 -7.10 -3.09
CA LEU A 23 -4.98 -8.35 -3.85
C LEU A 23 -3.57 -8.63 -4.39
N VAL A 24 -2.89 -7.60 -4.92
CA VAL A 24 -1.50 -7.73 -5.41
C VAL A 24 -0.53 -8.04 -4.26
N ARG A 25 -0.66 -7.33 -3.13
CA ARG A 25 0.10 -7.61 -1.91
C ARG A 25 -0.03 -9.06 -1.48
N MET A 26 -1.26 -9.55 -1.37
CA MET A 26 -1.53 -10.93 -0.98
C MET A 26 -0.83 -11.92 -1.92
N ALA A 27 -0.89 -11.69 -3.24
CA ALA A 27 -0.22 -12.54 -4.22
C ALA A 27 1.31 -12.56 -4.04
N ILE A 28 1.93 -11.39 -3.78
CA ILE A 28 3.37 -11.28 -3.50
C ILE A 28 3.70 -12.00 -2.19
N GLU A 29 2.99 -11.74 -1.10
CA GLU A 29 3.25 -12.33 0.21
C GLU A 29 3.05 -13.86 0.23
N GLN A 30 2.17 -14.39 -0.64
CA GLN A 30 1.97 -15.83 -0.78
C GLN A 30 3.12 -16.55 -1.49
N VAL A 31 3.77 -15.90 -2.45
CA VAL A 31 4.76 -16.55 -3.34
C VAL A 31 6.19 -16.17 -2.99
N CYS A 32 6.41 -14.94 -2.53
CA CYS A 32 7.73 -14.40 -2.31
C CYS A 32 8.23 -14.67 -0.88
N PRO A 33 9.54 -14.86 -0.69
CA PRO A 33 10.11 -15.01 0.64
C PRO A 33 9.93 -13.73 1.48
N PRO A 34 9.95 -13.85 2.83
CA PRO A 34 9.95 -12.69 3.72
C PRO A 34 11.04 -11.67 3.38
N GLY A 35 10.71 -10.38 3.49
CA GLY A 35 11.62 -9.28 3.20
C GLY A 35 11.61 -8.77 1.76
N VAL A 36 10.84 -9.40 0.86
CA VAL A 36 10.61 -8.85 -0.51
C VAL A 36 9.77 -7.59 -0.50
N LEU A 37 8.80 -7.49 0.41
CA LEU A 37 7.89 -6.35 0.52
C LEU A 37 7.77 -5.92 1.99
N PRO A 38 7.89 -4.62 2.33
CA PRO A 38 7.53 -4.13 3.66
C PRO A 38 6.03 -4.35 3.92
N SER A 39 5.66 -4.64 5.17
CA SER A 39 4.24 -4.84 5.55
C SER A 39 3.38 -3.61 5.25
N GLU A 40 2.08 -3.80 4.95
CA GLU A 40 1.12 -2.70 4.74
C GLU A 40 1.19 -1.66 5.86
N LYS A 41 1.18 -2.13 7.12
CA LYS A 41 1.28 -1.26 8.31
C LYS A 41 2.54 -0.38 8.31
N TRP A 42 3.65 -0.90 7.80
CA TRP A 42 4.90 -0.14 7.72
C TRP A 42 4.81 0.93 6.63
N VAL A 43 4.29 0.57 5.45
CA VAL A 43 4.08 1.51 4.34
C VAL A 43 3.12 2.63 4.75
N THR A 44 1.97 2.28 5.32
CA THR A 44 0.99 3.26 5.82
C THR A 44 1.54 4.14 6.92
N GLY A 45 2.31 3.57 7.86
CA GLY A 45 2.88 4.32 8.99
C GLY A 45 4.02 5.26 8.58
N TYR A 46 4.75 4.94 7.50
CA TYR A 46 5.89 5.73 7.05
C TYR A 46 5.52 6.75 5.96
N TYR A 47 4.66 6.39 5.02
CA TYR A 47 4.33 7.23 3.86
C TYR A 47 2.94 7.85 3.91
N GLY A 48 1.93 7.13 4.43
CA GLY A 48 0.54 7.58 4.51
C GLY A 48 -0.47 6.53 4.02
N PRO A 49 -1.76 6.70 4.31
CA PRO A 49 -2.82 5.74 3.92
C PRO A 49 -3.23 5.79 2.44
N GLU A 50 -2.74 6.76 1.67
CA GLU A 50 -3.14 6.98 0.29
C GLU A 50 -2.68 5.80 -0.62
N PRO A 51 -3.54 5.33 -1.55
CA PRO A 51 -3.25 4.16 -2.38
C PRO A 51 -1.93 4.24 -3.16
N ILE A 52 -1.49 5.45 -3.52
CA ILE A 52 -0.24 5.66 -4.26
C ILE A 52 0.98 5.09 -3.51
N TYR A 53 1.02 5.19 -2.17
CA TYR A 53 2.16 4.73 -1.39
C TYR A 53 2.27 3.21 -1.34
N GLU A 54 1.13 2.53 -1.22
CA GLU A 54 1.07 1.07 -1.35
C GLU A 54 1.46 0.63 -2.78
N GLY A 55 0.95 1.34 -3.80
CA GLY A 55 1.32 1.09 -5.19
C GLY A 55 2.82 1.22 -5.46
N GLU A 56 3.47 2.27 -4.94
CA GLU A 56 4.91 2.48 -5.07
C GLU A 56 5.73 1.36 -4.39
N ALA A 57 5.33 0.95 -3.19
CA ALA A 57 5.99 -0.14 -2.47
C ALA A 57 5.91 -1.47 -3.25
N LEU A 58 4.74 -1.79 -3.80
CA LEU A 58 4.54 -2.98 -4.63
C LEU A 58 5.36 -2.93 -5.92
N ALA A 59 5.34 -1.80 -6.63
CA ALA A 59 6.12 -1.61 -7.86
C ALA A 59 7.63 -1.80 -7.61
N LYS A 60 8.17 -1.21 -6.54
CA LYS A 60 9.57 -1.37 -6.17
C LYS A 60 9.93 -2.82 -5.88
N ALA A 61 9.13 -3.52 -5.08
CA ALA A 61 9.36 -4.93 -4.76
C ALA A 61 9.37 -5.84 -6.00
N ILE A 62 8.48 -5.58 -6.96
CA ILE A 62 8.42 -6.30 -8.23
C ILE A 62 9.69 -6.05 -9.05
N ILE A 63 10.06 -4.78 -9.25
CA ILE A 63 11.25 -4.41 -10.04
C ILE A 63 12.51 -5.04 -9.45
N GLU A 64 12.77 -4.86 -8.16
CA GLU A 64 13.95 -5.42 -7.49
C GLU A 64 13.98 -6.96 -7.54
N THR A 65 12.82 -7.60 -7.54
CA THR A 65 12.73 -9.05 -7.67
C THR A 65 13.04 -9.51 -9.08
N VAL A 66 12.46 -8.85 -10.11
CA VAL A 66 12.75 -9.17 -11.51
C VAL A 66 14.22 -8.91 -11.85
N GLU A 67 14.79 -7.79 -11.40
CA GLU A 67 16.22 -7.47 -11.60
C GLU A 67 17.16 -8.52 -11.01
N ARG A 68 16.79 -9.19 -9.92
CA ARG A 68 17.58 -10.30 -9.35
C ARG A 68 17.45 -11.59 -10.14
N LEU A 69 16.36 -11.79 -10.87
CA LEU A 69 16.11 -12.99 -11.68
C LEU A 69 16.70 -12.90 -13.09
N THR A 70 16.94 -11.68 -13.58
CA THR A 70 17.44 -11.42 -14.94
C THR A 70 18.92 -11.04 -15.01
N LYS A 71 19.61 -11.04 -13.86
CA LYS A 71 21.08 -10.94 -13.75
C LYS A 71 21.71 -12.33 -13.68
#